data_AF-A0A2R3QSC3-F1
#
_entry.id   AF-A0A2R3QSC3-F1
#
_cell.length_a   1.000
_cell.length_b   1.000
_cell.length_c   1.000
_cell.angle_alpha   90.00
_cell.angle_beta   90.00
_cell.angle_gamma   90.00
#
_symmetry.space_group_name_H-M   'P 1'
#
loop_
_entity.id
_entity.type
_entity.pdbx_description
1 polymer ?
#
loop_
_entity_poly.entity_id
_entity_poly.type
_entity_poly.pdbx_seq_one_letter_code
_entity_poly.pdbx_strand_id
1 'polypeptide(L)' 'MNTEKPSRADYHREHQARAETEAQRLLSRKAELQGHWLPWVAQELYQLSPPEFANMVRRELQRLSQ' A
#
# COMPACT_ATOMS: atom_id res chain seq x y z
N MET A 1 -18.45 -9.17 28.08
CA MET A 1 -18.11 -8.20 27.01
C MET A 1 -16.98 -8.80 26.21
N ASN A 2 -17.28 -9.51 25.12
CA ASN A 2 -16.25 -10.05 24.23
C ASN A 2 -15.79 -8.91 23.33
N THR A 3 -14.59 -8.39 23.58
CA THR A 3 -13.91 -7.48 22.66
C THR A 3 -13.28 -8.31 21.55
N GLU A 4 -14.11 -8.72 20.58
CA GLU A 4 -13.63 -9.31 19.34
C GLU A 4 -12.76 -8.27 18.63
N LYS A 5 -11.43 -8.46 18.69
CA LYS A 5 -10.50 -7.68 17.88
C LYS A 5 -10.91 -7.87 16.41
N PRO A 6 -11.04 -6.80 15.60
CA PRO A 6 -11.35 -6.93 14.19
C PRO A 6 -10.35 -7.90 13.56
N SER A 7 -10.85 -8.88 12.81
CA SER A 7 -9.97 -9.87 12.18
C SER A 7 -9.12 -9.17 11.11
N ARG A 8 -7.92 -9.68 10.85
CA ARG A 8 -7.06 -9.19 9.75
C ARG A 8 -7.83 -9.12 8.43
N ALA A 9 -8.77 -10.03 8.19
CA ALA A 9 -9.63 -10.03 7.01
C ALA A 9 -10.57 -8.81 6.93
N ASP A 10 -11.09 -8.32 8.05
CA ASP A 10 -11.94 -7.13 8.09
C ASP A 10 -11.12 -5.86 7.86
N TYR A 11 -9.96 -5.77 8.52
CA TYR A 11 -9.00 -4.70 8.29
C TYR A 11 -8.58 -4.61 6.82
N HIS A 12 -8.24 -5.76 6.23
CA HIS A 12 -7.89 -5.83 4.82
C HIS A 12 -9.04 -5.37 3.92
N ARG A 13 -10.28 -5.81 4.18
CA ARG A 13 -11.44 -5.40 3.38
C ARG A 13 -11.70 -3.89 3.47
N GLU A 14 -11.62 -3.32 4.66
CA GLU A 14 -11.82 -1.88 4.87
C GLU A 14 -10.76 -1.04 4.16
N HIS A 15 -9.50 -1.48 4.21
CA HIS A 15 -8.38 -0.72 3.66
C HIS A 15 -8.01 -1.05 2.22
N GLN A 16 -8.65 -2.04 1.60
CA GLN A 16 -8.30 -2.51 0.25
C GLN A 16 -8.41 -1.39 -0.80
N ALA A 17 -9.54 -0.68 -0.84
CA ALA A 17 -9.74 0.42 -1.78
C ALA A 17 -8.71 1.55 -1.60
N ARG A 18 -8.36 1.84 -0.33
CA ARG A 18 -7.34 2.83 -0.02
C ARG A 18 -5.95 2.36 -0.45
N ALA A 19 -5.62 1.10 -0.21
CA ALA A 19 -4.34 0.53 -0.60
C ALA A 19 -4.16 0.52 -2.13
N GLU A 20 -5.21 0.21 -2.87
CA GLU A 20 -5.24 0.28 -4.34
C GLU A 20 -5.04 1.71 -4.85
N THR A 21 -5.71 2.69 -4.22
CA THR A 21 -5.55 4.11 -4.58
C THR A 21 -4.12 4.60 -4.36
N GLU A 22 -3.50 4.26 -3.23
CA GLU A 22 -2.10 4.60 -2.97
C GLU A 22 -1.16 3.90 -3.96
N ALA A 23 -1.40 2.62 -4.27
CA ALA A 23 -0.60 1.90 -5.25
C ALA A 23 -0.67 2.54 -6.65
N GLN A 24 -1.86 2.97 -7.09
CA GLN A 24 -2.02 3.71 -8.35
C GLN A 24 -1.29 5.06 -8.35
N ARG A 25 -1.34 5.80 -7.22
CA ARG A 25 -0.59 7.05 -7.04
C ARG A 25 0.92 6.81 -7.16
N LEU A 26 1.43 5.78 -6.50
CA LEU A 26 2.85 5.40 -6.57
C LEU A 26 3.25 4.99 -7.99
N LEU A 27 2.42 4.19 -8.66
CA LEU A 27 2.69 3.72 -10.02
C LEU A 27 2.68 4.85 -11.05
N SER A 28 1.77 5.81 -10.92
CA SER A 28 1.68 6.97 -11.82
C SER A 28 2.97 7.80 -11.84
N ARG A 29 3.69 7.86 -10.71
CA ARG A 29 4.98 8.55 -10.61
C ARG A 29 6.14 7.79 -11.24
N LYS A 30 5.96 6.54 -11.67
CA LYS A 30 7.01 5.68 -12.24
C LYS A 30 7.64 6.30 -13.50
N ALA A 31 6.81 6.86 -14.39
CA ALA A 31 7.27 7.49 -15.61
C ALA A 31 8.04 8.79 -15.35
N GLU A 32 7.63 9.56 -14.34
CA GLU A 32 8.25 10.84 -13.97
C GLU A 32 9.59 10.64 -13.26
N LEU A 33 9.68 9.66 -12.35
CA LEU A 33 10.87 9.45 -11.51
C LEU A 33 11.88 8.48 -12.12
N GLN A 34 11.46 7.62 -13.04
CA GLN A 34 12.30 6.64 -13.75
C GLN A 34 13.21 5.86 -12.79
N GLY A 35 14.55 5.97 -12.92
CA GLY A 35 15.51 5.26 -12.07
C GLY A 35 15.43 5.59 -10.58
N HIS A 36 14.88 6.76 -10.21
CA HIS A 36 14.69 7.16 -8.82
C HIS A 36 13.38 6.65 -8.21
N TRP A 37 12.51 6.02 -9.02
CA TRP A 37 11.19 5.59 -8.58
C TRP A 37 11.24 4.58 -7.42
N LEU A 38 12.09 3.55 -7.51
CA LEU A 38 12.17 2.51 -6.48
C LEU A 38 12.64 3.05 -5.11
N PRO A 39 13.73 3.83 -5.00
CA PRO A 39 14.13 4.48 -3.75
C PRO A 39 13.02 5.38 -3.17
N TRP A 40 12.34 6.14 -4.02
CA TRP A 40 11.25 7.02 -3.60
C TRP A 40 10.04 6.24 -3.08
N VAL A 41 9.64 5.16 -3.75
CA VAL A 41 8.56 4.27 -3.29
C VAL A 41 8.90 3.67 -1.92
N ALA A 42 10.16 3.26 -1.69
CA ALA A 42 10.57 2.74 -0.38
C ALA A 42 10.40 3.77 0.74
N GLN A 43 10.68 5.05 0.46
CA GLN A 43 10.45 6.14 1.40
C GLN A 43 8.95 6.35 1.67
N GLU A 44 8.10 6.40 0.64
CA GLU A 44 6.65 6.55 0.84
C GLU A 44 6.07 5.39 1.65
N LEU A 45 6.46 4.14 1.34
CA LEU A 45 6.01 2.97 2.09
C LEU A 45 6.48 3.00 3.56
N TYR A 46 7.65 3.59 3.84
CA TYR A 46 8.14 3.75 5.22
C TYR A 46 7.33 4.77 6.03
N GLN A 47 6.79 5.80 5.34
CA GLN A 47 5.91 6.80 5.96
C GLN A 47 4.50 6.26 6.22
N LEU A 48 4.10 5.19 5.52
CA LEU A 48 2.82 4.54 5.75
C LEU A 48 2.83 3.75 7.06
N SER A 49 1.82 4.01 7.88
CA SER A 49 1.53 3.27 9.10
C SER A 49 0.05 2.89 9.15
N PRO A 50 -0.30 1.70 9.68
CA PRO A 50 0.59 0.68 10.23
C PRO A 50 1.35 -0.13 9.14
N PRO A 51 2.39 -0.90 9.51
CA PRO A 51 3.15 -1.73 8.57
C PRO A 51 2.29 -2.73 7.79
N GLU A 52 1.17 -3.19 8.36
CA GLU A 52 0.21 -4.05 7.66
C GLU A 52 -0.43 -3.34 6.46
N PHE A 53 -0.78 -2.05 6.60
CA PHE A 53 -1.28 -1.25 5.50
C PHE A 53 -0.19 -1.04 4.42
N ALA A 54 1.05 -0.74 4.81
CA ALA A 54 2.16 -0.60 3.88
C ALA A 54 2.39 -1.88 3.04
N ASN A 55 2.25 -3.06 3.67
CA ASN A 55 2.31 -4.35 2.97
C ASN A 55 1.15 -4.54 1.97
N MET A 56 -0.06 -4.06 2.29
CA MET A 56 -1.18 -4.07 1.35
C MET A 56 -0.88 -3.21 0.12
N VAL A 57 -0.41 -1.97 0.33
CA VAL A 57 -0.03 -1.07 -0.78
C VAL A 57 1.05 -1.69 -1.65
N ARG A 58 2.07 -2.31 -1.04
CA ARG A 58 3.15 -2.99 -1.78
C ARG A 58 2.62 -4.12 -2.66
N ARG A 59 1.66 -4.93 -2.17
CA ARG A 59 1.05 -6.03 -2.94
C ARG A 59 0.25 -5.50 -4.12
N GLU A 60 -0.59 -4.49 -3.91
CA GLU A 60 -1.37 -3.89 -5.00
C GLU A 60 -0.44 -3.21 -6.03
N LEU A 61 0.64 -2.56 -5.57
CA LEU A 61 1.63 -1.96 -6.46
C LEU A 61 2.32 -3.02 -7.34
N GLN A 62 2.69 -4.15 -6.75
CA GLN A 62 3.24 -5.28 -7.52
C GLN A 62 2.21 -5.81 -8.52
N ARG A 63 0.94 -5.95 -8.14
CA ARG A 63 -0.14 -6.43 -9.01
C ARG A 63 -0.38 -5.50 -10.20
N LEU A 64 -0.34 -4.19 -9.99
CA LEU A 64 -0.58 -3.18 -11.04
C LEU A 64 0.64 -2.97 -11.96
N SER A 65 1.84 -3.37 -11.51
CA SER A 65 3.09 -3.22 -12.28
C SER A 65 3.65 -4.56 -12.81
N GLN A 66 2.95 -5.68 -12.59
CA GLN A 66 3.21 -6.94 -13.29
C GLN A 66 2.82 -6.81 -14.76
#